data_AF-A0A5J4S188-F1
#
_entry.id   AF-A0A5J4S188-F1
#
_cell.length_a   1.000
_cell.length_b   1.000
_cell.length_c   1.000
_cell.angle_alpha   90.00
_cell.angle_beta   90.00
_cell.angle_gamma   90.00
#
_symmetry.space_group_name_H-M   'P 1'
#
loop_
_entity.id
_entity.type
_entity.pdbx_description
1 polymer ?
#
loop_
_entity_poly.entity_id
_entity_poly.type
_entity_poly.pdbx_seq_one_letter_code
_entity_poly.pdbx_strand_id
1 'polypeptide(L)'
;PELMKFVRRYYPQVKLNRPKINMFHLIEKKKGLPRMNIRYCCQILKEQAGAGTVTLLGIRAAESVKRAKRNEVEISGHKFSGSLDQFNIFRETQTACIKGKEKIMVSPIFHWTDEDVWHFIRLRNMPYCKLYDMGFTRIGCMFCPMSRPKIKAIERQMYPRMETAYKKAIQFCIDRNGYGNTHQMNADEIFDCWVNNQSFSAVLEKRKQLNIEFANTQKIASDR
;
A
#
# COMPACT_ATOMS: atom_id res chain seq x y z
N PRO A 1 -7.62 11.57 -7.26
CA PRO A 1 -7.26 10.19 -7.65
C PRO A 1 -8.41 9.46 -8.33
N GLU A 2 -8.06 8.67 -9.33
CA GLU A 2 -8.94 8.15 -10.38
C GLU A 2 -9.89 7.12 -9.82
N LEU A 3 -9.39 6.28 -8.91
CA LEU A 3 -10.19 5.32 -8.16
C LEU A 3 -11.34 6.00 -7.40
N MET A 4 -11.07 7.12 -6.71
CA MET A 4 -12.11 7.80 -5.94
C MET A 4 -13.15 8.48 -6.84
N LYS A 5 -12.74 8.98 -8.02
CA LYS A 5 -13.67 9.50 -9.04
C LYS A 5 -14.55 8.37 -9.59
N PHE A 6 -13.94 7.21 -9.87
CA PHE A 6 -14.63 6.02 -10.34
C PHE A 6 -15.66 5.51 -9.32
N VAL A 7 -15.27 5.32 -8.06
CA VAL A 7 -16.18 4.85 -7.00
C VAL A 7 -17.36 5.80 -6.81
N ARG A 8 -17.13 7.11 -6.76
CA ARG A 8 -18.22 8.08 -6.62
C ARG A 8 -19.18 8.11 -7.80
N ARG A 9 -18.70 7.82 -9.01
CA ARG A 9 -19.51 7.82 -10.23
C ARG A 9 -20.36 6.54 -10.36
N TYR A 10 -19.75 5.37 -10.17
CA TYR A 10 -20.40 4.09 -10.45
C TYR A 10 -20.98 3.40 -9.21
N TYR A 11 -20.53 3.78 -8.01
CA TYR A 11 -20.96 3.16 -6.75
C TYR A 11 -21.31 4.22 -5.69
N PRO A 12 -22.31 5.09 -5.93
CA PRO A 12 -22.69 6.15 -5.00
C PRO A 12 -23.18 5.63 -3.64
N GLN A 13 -23.64 4.38 -3.57
CA GLN A 13 -24.04 3.71 -2.33
C GLN A 13 -22.87 3.44 -1.36
N VAL A 14 -21.62 3.54 -1.82
CA VAL A 14 -20.44 3.27 -0.99
C VAL A 14 -20.23 4.38 0.03
N LYS A 15 -20.47 4.06 1.31
CA LYS A 15 -20.12 4.93 2.43
C LYS A 15 -18.62 4.81 2.75
N LEU A 16 -17.90 5.92 2.58
CA LEU A 16 -16.47 5.97 2.88
C LEU A 16 -16.23 6.27 4.36
N ASN A 17 -15.70 5.28 5.08
CA ASN A 17 -15.21 5.46 6.45
C ASN A 17 -13.93 6.31 6.43
N ARG A 18 -14.06 7.62 6.64
CA ARG A 18 -12.92 8.55 6.61
C ARG A 18 -12.14 8.47 7.92
N PRO A 19 -10.81 8.27 7.89
CA PRO A 19 -10.00 8.31 9.09
C PRO A 19 -9.97 9.73 9.67
N LYS A 20 -9.81 9.83 11.00
CA LYS A 20 -9.73 11.12 11.72
C LYS A 20 -8.51 11.96 11.34
N ILE A 21 -7.46 11.31 10.84
CA ILE A 21 -6.18 11.92 10.49
C ILE A 21 -5.80 11.50 9.07
N ASN A 22 -5.19 12.41 8.31
CA ASN A 22 -4.72 12.12 6.96
C ASN A 22 -3.27 11.58 6.98
N MET A 23 -2.79 11.13 5.82
CA MET A 23 -1.43 10.57 5.68
C MET A 23 -0.33 11.55 6.08
N PHE A 24 -0.45 12.83 5.73
CA PHE A 24 0.61 13.82 5.94
C PHE A 24 0.79 14.15 7.41
N HIS A 25 -0.31 14.40 8.13
CA HIS A 25 -0.27 14.56 9.59
C HIS A 25 0.19 13.28 10.30
N LEU A 26 -0.04 12.09 9.71
CA LEU A 26 0.53 10.86 10.24
C LEU A 26 2.05 10.80 10.07
N ILE A 27 2.59 11.27 8.94
CA ILE A 27 4.04 11.36 8.72
C ILE A 27 4.66 12.28 9.76
N GLU A 28 4.04 13.44 10.00
CA GLU A 28 4.45 14.41 11.03
C GLU A 28 4.43 13.78 12.43
N LYS A 29 3.31 13.12 12.80
CA LYS A 29 3.14 12.49 14.12
C LYS A 29 4.08 11.30 14.33
N LYS A 30 4.37 10.54 13.28
CA LYS A 30 5.27 9.38 13.31
C LYS A 30 6.73 9.74 13.02
N LYS A 31 7.01 11.02 12.74
CA LYS A 31 8.35 11.56 12.42
C LYS A 31 9.04 10.78 11.30
N GLY A 32 8.29 10.38 10.27
CA GLY A 32 8.87 9.59 9.18
C GLY A 32 7.85 8.96 8.24
N LEU A 33 8.30 8.65 7.02
CA LEU A 33 7.52 7.99 5.98
C LEU A 33 7.26 6.52 6.32
N PRO A 34 6.11 5.96 5.88
CA PRO A 34 5.84 4.54 6.08
C PRO A 34 6.82 3.70 5.24
N ARG A 35 7.27 2.56 5.75
CA ARG A 35 8.18 1.64 5.03
C ARG A 35 7.52 0.28 4.85
N MET A 36 8.12 -0.60 4.04
CA MET A 36 7.60 -1.97 3.86
C MET A 36 7.41 -2.71 5.18
N ASN A 37 8.35 -2.52 6.13
CA ASN A 37 8.30 -3.16 7.45
C ASN A 37 7.63 -2.29 8.53
N ILE A 38 7.33 -1.03 8.23
CA ILE A 38 6.72 -0.08 9.17
C ILE A 38 5.49 0.52 8.52
N ARG A 39 4.38 -0.22 8.62
CA ARG A 39 3.13 0.03 7.88
C ARG A 39 2.07 0.73 8.72
N TYR A 40 2.47 1.76 9.48
CA TYR A 40 1.54 2.50 10.36
C TYR A 40 0.36 3.11 9.58
N CYS A 41 0.55 3.41 8.29
CA CYS A 41 -0.50 3.97 7.44
C CYS A 41 -1.63 2.97 7.18
N CYS A 42 -1.34 1.69 6.99
CA CYS A 42 -2.38 0.66 6.87
C CYS A 42 -3.08 0.45 8.20
N GLN A 43 -2.31 0.31 9.28
CA GLN A 43 -2.85 0.09 10.62
C GLN A 43 -3.82 1.20 11.04
N ILE A 44 -3.46 2.47 10.80
CA ILE A 44 -4.25 3.62 11.27
C ILE A 44 -5.33 4.02 10.27
N LEU A 45 -5.04 4.02 8.96
CA LEU A 45 -5.98 4.55 7.96
C LEU A 45 -6.91 3.49 7.37
N LYS A 46 -6.60 2.19 7.48
CA LYS A 46 -7.34 1.12 6.78
C LYS A 46 -7.88 0.05 7.71
N GLU A 47 -7.12 -0.35 8.72
CA GLU A 47 -7.42 -1.57 9.50
C GLU A 47 -8.29 -1.32 10.75
N GLN A 48 -8.55 -0.05 11.11
CA GLN A 48 -9.29 0.31 12.32
C GLN A 48 -10.81 0.02 12.25
N ALA A 49 -11.40 -0.05 11.05
CA ALA A 49 -12.85 -0.20 10.88
C ALA A 49 -13.29 -1.68 10.85
N GLY A 50 -14.56 -1.93 11.15
CA GLY A 50 -15.21 -3.24 10.94
C GLY A 50 -15.18 -4.21 12.13
N ALA A 51 -14.86 -3.75 13.34
CA ALA A 51 -15.03 -4.59 14.54
C ALA A 51 -16.50 -5.00 14.72
N GLY A 52 -16.75 -6.27 15.02
CA GLY A 52 -18.11 -6.79 15.18
C GLY A 52 -18.91 -6.89 13.87
N THR A 53 -18.25 -6.88 12.71
CA THR A 53 -18.92 -6.97 11.39
C THR A 53 -18.48 -8.21 10.63
N VAL A 54 -19.34 -8.66 9.71
CA VAL A 54 -18.96 -9.59 8.64
C VAL A 54 -18.36 -8.78 7.50
N THR A 55 -17.07 -9.01 7.22
CA THR A 55 -16.30 -8.32 6.19
C THR A 55 -16.14 -9.23 4.98
N LEU A 56 -16.72 -8.84 3.85
CA LEU A 56 -16.44 -9.47 2.56
C LEU A 56 -15.08 -8.99 2.03
N LEU A 57 -14.24 -9.93 1.62
CA LEU A 57 -12.90 -9.71 1.10
C LEU A 57 -12.79 -10.24 -0.33
N GLY A 58 -12.03 -9.53 -1.16
CA GLY A 58 -11.65 -9.99 -2.50
C GLY A 58 -10.28 -10.68 -2.53
N ILE A 59 -9.88 -11.37 -1.45
CA ILE A 59 -8.61 -12.11 -1.41
C ILE A 59 -8.78 -13.38 -2.23
N ARG A 60 -7.77 -13.70 -3.05
CA ARG A 60 -7.75 -14.90 -3.90
C ARG A 60 -6.50 -15.73 -3.65
N ALA A 61 -6.65 -17.05 -3.72
CA ALA A 61 -5.55 -18.00 -3.59
C ALA A 61 -4.48 -17.76 -4.68
N ALA A 62 -4.92 -17.46 -5.90
CA ALA A 62 -4.06 -17.22 -7.07
C ALA A 62 -3.08 -16.05 -6.91
N GLU A 63 -3.34 -15.10 -5.99
CA GLU A 63 -2.52 -13.90 -5.84
C GLU A 63 -1.15 -14.16 -5.19
N SER A 64 -1.01 -15.21 -4.37
CA SER A 64 0.29 -15.64 -3.82
C SER A 64 0.20 -16.97 -3.07
N VAL A 65 1.31 -17.69 -2.97
CA VAL A 65 1.45 -18.91 -2.15
C VAL A 65 0.99 -18.69 -0.70
N LYS A 66 1.26 -17.51 -0.12
CA LYS A 66 0.82 -17.19 1.24
C LYS A 66 -0.70 -17.02 1.35
N ARG A 67 -1.35 -16.47 0.31
CA ARG A 67 -2.82 -16.33 0.27
C ARG A 67 -3.50 -17.66 -0.02
N ALA A 68 -2.89 -18.54 -0.82
CA ALA A 68 -3.40 -19.88 -1.08
C ALA A 68 -3.53 -20.75 0.19
N LYS A 69 -2.78 -20.46 1.25
CA LYS A 69 -2.87 -21.14 2.55
C LYS A 69 -3.99 -20.62 3.47
N ARG A 70 -4.76 -19.62 3.04
CA ARG A 70 -5.89 -19.06 3.79
C ARG A 70 -7.16 -19.86 3.54
N ASN A 71 -8.18 -19.59 4.35
CA ASN A 71 -9.50 -20.19 4.18
C ASN A 71 -10.49 -19.17 3.63
N GLU A 72 -11.58 -19.67 3.05
CA GLU A 72 -12.67 -18.83 2.54
C GLU A 72 -13.35 -18.04 3.68
N VAL A 73 -13.50 -18.67 4.84
CA VAL A 73 -14.05 -18.04 6.05
C VAL A 73 -13.04 -18.10 7.18
N GLU A 74 -12.76 -16.93 7.78
CA GLU A 74 -11.80 -16.77 8.87
C GLU A 74 -12.37 -15.82 9.95
N ILE A 75 -11.97 -16.02 11.20
CA ILE A 75 -12.32 -15.12 12.31
C ILE A 75 -11.05 -14.42 12.79
N SER A 76 -11.06 -13.09 12.87
CA SER A 76 -9.87 -12.34 13.29
C SER A 76 -9.50 -12.66 14.74
N GLY A 77 -8.25 -13.05 15.00
CA GLY A 77 -7.76 -13.30 16.36
C GLY A 77 -7.99 -14.71 16.90
N HIS A 78 -8.69 -15.58 16.15
CA HIS A 78 -8.91 -16.98 16.49
C HIS A 78 -8.54 -17.90 15.33
N LYS A 79 -8.09 -19.13 15.65
CA LYS A 79 -7.90 -20.18 14.65
C LYS A 79 -9.27 -20.75 14.30
N PHE A 80 -9.95 -20.11 13.35
CA PHE A 80 -11.16 -20.63 12.73
C PHE A 80 -10.90 -20.85 11.24
N SER A 81 -11.22 -22.04 10.76
CA SER A 81 -11.14 -22.43 9.35
C SER A 81 -12.52 -22.90 8.89
N GLY A 82 -13.26 -22.02 8.24
CA GLY A 82 -14.53 -22.35 7.60
C GLY A 82 -14.41 -22.35 6.08
N SER A 83 -15.25 -23.15 5.43
CA SER A 83 -15.47 -23.13 3.98
C SER A 83 -16.91 -22.68 3.72
N LEU A 84 -17.13 -22.03 2.58
CA LEU A 84 -18.44 -21.66 2.05
C LEU A 84 -19.14 -22.83 1.35
N ASP A 85 -18.52 -24.00 1.28
CA ASP A 85 -19.08 -25.17 0.62
C ASP A 85 -20.38 -25.63 1.31
N GLN A 86 -21.49 -25.19 0.72
CA GLN A 86 -22.85 -25.51 1.14
C GLN A 86 -23.24 -26.95 0.78
N PHE A 87 -22.46 -27.64 -0.06
CA PHE A 87 -22.67 -29.04 -0.42
C PHE A 87 -21.93 -30.01 0.49
N ASN A 88 -21.30 -29.51 1.55
CA ASN A 88 -20.69 -30.37 2.56
C ASN A 88 -21.77 -30.95 3.47
N ILE A 89 -22.38 -32.05 3.02
CA ILE A 89 -23.48 -32.79 3.68
C ILE A 89 -23.15 -33.14 5.14
N PHE A 90 -21.86 -33.23 5.50
CA PHE A 90 -21.40 -33.61 6.83
C PHE A 90 -21.25 -32.45 7.82
N ARG A 91 -21.43 -31.19 7.39
CA ARG A 91 -21.29 -29.99 8.23
C ARG A 91 -22.33 -28.94 7.88
N GLU A 92 -23.60 -29.25 8.14
CA GLU A 92 -24.71 -28.31 7.90
C GLU A 92 -24.61 -27.01 8.71
N THR A 93 -23.92 -27.01 9.86
CA THR A 93 -23.75 -25.80 10.68
C THR A 93 -22.38 -25.78 11.37
N GLN A 94 -21.59 -24.75 11.09
CA GLN A 94 -20.33 -24.47 11.80
C GLN A 94 -20.56 -23.36 12.81
N THR A 95 -20.49 -23.69 14.09
CA THR A 95 -20.68 -22.74 15.19
C THR A 95 -19.32 -22.26 15.70
N ALA A 96 -19.14 -20.95 15.77
CA ALA A 96 -17.97 -20.33 16.39
C ALA A 96 -18.42 -19.24 17.37
N CYS A 97 -17.90 -19.27 18.59
CA CYS A 97 -18.15 -18.22 19.59
C CYS A 97 -17.35 -16.97 19.25
N ILE A 98 -18.01 -15.82 19.21
CA ILE A 98 -17.43 -14.52 18.90
C ILE A 98 -17.63 -13.61 20.10
N LYS A 99 -16.56 -12.99 20.59
CA LYS A 99 -16.56 -12.12 21.78
C LYS A 99 -16.91 -10.65 21.46
N GLY A 100 -17.47 -10.39 20.29
CA GLY A 100 -18.00 -9.10 19.84
C GLY A 100 -16.95 -8.11 19.31
N LYS A 101 -15.65 -8.40 19.43
CA LYS A 101 -14.57 -7.54 18.89
C LYS A 101 -13.96 -8.10 17.62
N GLU A 102 -14.17 -9.39 17.34
CA GLU A 102 -13.64 -10.02 16.14
C GLU A 102 -14.39 -9.59 14.87
N LYS A 103 -13.74 -9.79 13.73
CA LYS A 103 -14.29 -9.65 12.39
C LYS A 103 -14.43 -11.04 11.80
N ILE A 104 -15.62 -11.38 11.32
CA ILE A 104 -15.79 -12.53 10.45
C ILE A 104 -15.37 -12.07 9.06
N MET A 105 -14.38 -12.73 8.46
CA MET A 105 -13.88 -12.43 7.13
C MET A 105 -14.33 -13.53 6.19
N VAL A 106 -14.98 -13.15 5.10
CA VAL A 106 -15.48 -14.08 4.08
C VAL A 106 -14.88 -13.68 2.73
N SER A 107 -14.33 -14.64 1.98
CA SER A 107 -13.71 -14.42 0.67
C SER A 107 -14.44 -15.19 -0.42
N PRO A 108 -15.55 -14.64 -1.00
CA PRO A 108 -16.42 -15.38 -1.91
C PRO A 108 -15.76 -15.80 -3.23
N ILE A 109 -14.74 -15.06 -3.66
CA ILE A 109 -14.02 -15.30 -4.91
C ILE A 109 -12.66 -15.95 -4.65
N PHE A 110 -12.47 -16.61 -3.49
CA PHE A 110 -11.15 -17.10 -3.07
C PHE A 110 -10.46 -17.98 -4.11
N HIS A 111 -11.22 -18.83 -4.80
CA HIS A 111 -10.71 -19.75 -5.82
C HIS A 111 -10.59 -19.13 -7.22
N TRP A 112 -10.99 -17.88 -7.41
CA TRP A 112 -10.95 -17.24 -8.73
C TRP A 112 -9.51 -16.88 -9.13
N THR A 113 -9.20 -17.11 -10.41
CA THR A 113 -7.98 -16.65 -11.07
C THR A 113 -8.09 -15.18 -11.52
N ASP A 114 -7.01 -14.60 -12.06
CA ASP A 114 -7.08 -13.28 -12.71
C ASP A 114 -7.96 -13.32 -13.97
N GLU A 115 -7.95 -14.43 -14.69
CA GLU A 115 -8.76 -14.63 -15.89
C GLU A 115 -10.24 -14.69 -15.55
N ASP A 116 -10.62 -15.42 -14.49
CA ASP A 116 -12.02 -15.49 -14.03
C ASP A 116 -12.57 -14.12 -13.67
N VAL A 117 -11.80 -13.31 -12.94
CA VAL A 117 -12.18 -11.95 -12.55
C VAL A 117 -12.42 -11.09 -13.79
N TRP A 118 -11.48 -11.10 -14.73
CA TRP A 118 -11.59 -10.28 -15.94
C TRP A 118 -12.67 -10.79 -16.90
N HIS A 119 -12.84 -12.11 -17.02
CA HIS A 119 -13.91 -12.72 -17.79
C HIS A 119 -15.26 -12.30 -17.23
N PHE A 120 -15.45 -12.38 -15.91
CA PHE A 120 -16.69 -11.96 -15.27
C PHE A 120 -16.99 -10.47 -15.47
N ILE A 121 -15.98 -9.60 -15.30
CA ILE A 121 -16.13 -8.15 -15.54
C ILE A 121 -16.61 -7.88 -16.98
N ARG A 122 -16.00 -8.54 -17.97
CA ARG A 122 -16.38 -8.38 -19.39
C ARG A 122 -17.74 -8.97 -19.70
N LEU A 123 -18.00 -10.19 -19.26
CA LEU A 123 -19.26 -10.91 -19.46
C LEU A 123 -20.45 -10.12 -18.90
N ARG A 124 -20.26 -9.48 -17.75
CA ARG A 124 -21.28 -8.67 -17.07
C ARG A 124 -21.26 -7.20 -17.45
N ASN A 125 -20.41 -6.80 -18.40
CA ASN A 125 -20.19 -5.42 -18.83
C ASN A 125 -20.05 -4.46 -17.63
N MET A 126 -19.28 -4.87 -16.62
CA MET A 126 -19.10 -4.10 -15.39
C MET A 126 -18.11 -2.96 -15.60
N PRO A 127 -18.40 -1.74 -15.10
CA PRO A 127 -17.45 -0.66 -15.15
C PRO A 127 -16.23 -1.02 -14.28
N TYR A 128 -15.03 -0.71 -14.76
CA TYR A 128 -13.79 -0.86 -13.99
C TYR A 128 -12.94 0.42 -14.04
N CYS A 129 -11.98 0.54 -13.14
CA CYS A 129 -11.17 1.75 -13.02
C CYS A 129 -10.15 1.84 -14.17
N LYS A 130 -10.15 2.96 -14.91
CA LYS A 130 -9.22 3.22 -16.02
C LYS A 130 -7.72 3.11 -15.69
N LEU A 131 -7.35 3.06 -14.40
CA LEU A 131 -5.98 2.80 -13.99
C LEU A 131 -5.49 1.43 -14.47
N TYR A 132 -6.38 0.44 -14.58
CA TYR A 132 -6.02 -0.86 -15.15
C TYR A 132 -5.58 -0.75 -16.61
N ASP A 133 -6.25 0.09 -17.42
CA ASP A 133 -5.86 0.37 -18.81
C ASP A 133 -4.51 1.10 -18.91
N MET A 134 -4.13 1.82 -17.85
CA MET A 134 -2.84 2.52 -17.73
C MET A 134 -1.71 1.60 -17.23
N GLY A 135 -1.95 0.29 -17.15
CA GLY A 135 -0.95 -0.71 -16.75
C GLY A 135 -0.82 -0.90 -15.23
N PHE A 136 -1.73 -0.35 -14.42
CA PHE A 136 -1.74 -0.65 -12.99
C PHE A 136 -2.31 -2.04 -12.75
N THR A 137 -1.47 -2.97 -12.29
CA THR A 137 -1.92 -4.31 -11.88
C THR A 137 -2.45 -4.35 -10.45
N ARG A 138 -2.18 -3.31 -9.66
CA ARG A 138 -2.66 -3.14 -8.28
C ARG A 138 -2.94 -1.68 -8.00
N ILE A 139 -4.13 -1.38 -7.50
CA ILE A 139 -4.51 -0.02 -7.12
C ILE A 139 -4.37 0.12 -5.61
N GLY A 140 -3.38 0.92 -5.17
CA GLY A 140 -3.01 1.08 -3.77
C GLY A 140 -3.11 2.52 -3.28
N CYS A 141 -2.43 2.80 -2.15
CA CYS A 141 -2.11 4.18 -1.80
C CYS A 141 -1.00 4.69 -2.74
N MET A 142 -1.02 5.99 -3.04
CA MET A 142 0.01 6.62 -3.87
C MET A 142 1.38 6.53 -3.19
N PHE A 143 2.41 6.27 -3.98
CA PHE A 143 3.79 6.07 -3.54
C PHE A 143 3.94 4.97 -2.47
N CYS A 144 3.08 3.96 -2.49
CA CYS A 144 3.16 2.87 -1.51
C CYS A 144 4.54 2.19 -1.55
N PRO A 145 5.23 2.01 -0.41
CA PRO A 145 6.51 1.29 -0.37
C PRO A 145 6.42 -0.15 -0.91
N MET A 146 5.23 -0.75 -0.79
CA MET A 146 4.93 -2.09 -1.30
C MET A 146 4.68 -2.13 -2.82
N SER A 147 4.60 -0.97 -3.49
CA SER A 147 4.42 -0.88 -4.94
C SER A 147 5.76 -0.97 -5.67
N ARG A 148 5.73 -1.42 -6.92
CA ARG A 148 6.93 -1.51 -7.76
C ARG A 148 7.43 -0.10 -8.12
N PRO A 149 8.76 0.13 -8.22
CA PRO A 149 9.31 1.43 -8.63
C PRO A 149 8.71 1.98 -9.93
N LYS A 150 8.50 1.12 -10.94
CA LYS A 150 7.85 1.50 -12.22
C LYS A 150 6.47 2.14 -12.02
N ILE A 151 5.65 1.59 -11.12
CA ILE A 151 4.32 2.14 -10.83
C ILE A 151 4.45 3.48 -10.11
N LYS A 152 5.38 3.61 -9.15
CA LYS A 152 5.63 4.86 -8.45
C LYS A 152 6.12 5.98 -9.38
N ALA A 153 6.89 5.64 -10.41
CA ALA A 153 7.30 6.60 -11.45
C ALA A 153 6.09 7.10 -12.26
N ILE A 154 5.16 6.22 -12.64
CA ILE A 154 3.90 6.61 -13.29
C ILE A 154 3.08 7.50 -12.34
N GLU A 155 2.94 7.13 -11.07
CA GLU A 155 2.25 7.95 -10.06
C GLU A 155 2.87 9.34 -9.91
N ARG A 156 4.20 9.46 -10.01
CA ARG A 156 4.93 10.73 -9.96
C ARG A 156 4.51 11.66 -11.09
N GLN A 157 4.45 11.13 -12.30
CA GLN A 157 4.03 11.88 -13.49
C GLN A 157 2.54 12.26 -13.43
N MET A 158 1.68 11.34 -12.99
CA MET A 158 0.24 11.56 -12.93
C MET A 158 -0.19 12.51 -11.80
N TYR A 159 0.53 12.49 -10.66
CA TYR A 159 0.11 13.17 -9.43
C TYR A 159 1.24 14.04 -8.83
N PRO A 160 1.76 15.05 -9.55
CA PRO A 160 2.85 15.90 -9.04
C PRO A 160 2.49 16.63 -7.75
N ARG A 161 1.22 17.04 -7.60
CA ARG A 161 0.71 17.68 -6.36
C ARG A 161 0.83 16.77 -5.13
N MET A 162 0.74 15.47 -5.32
CA MET A 162 0.88 14.50 -4.23
C MET A 162 2.33 14.38 -3.80
N GLU A 163 3.27 14.33 -4.74
CA GLU A 163 4.70 14.42 -4.45
C GLU A 163 5.02 15.69 -3.66
N THR A 164 4.51 16.86 -4.09
CA THR A 164 4.71 18.11 -3.36
C THR A 164 4.20 18.02 -1.92
N ALA A 165 3.04 17.40 -1.69
CA ALA A 165 2.48 17.24 -0.34
C ALA A 165 3.33 16.30 0.53
N TYR A 166 3.88 15.22 -0.03
CA TYR A 166 4.84 14.36 0.67
C TYR A 166 6.12 15.12 1.03
N LYS A 167 6.70 15.87 0.08
CA LYS A 167 7.90 16.67 0.30
C LYS A 167 7.70 17.71 1.40
N LYS A 168 6.53 18.37 1.45
CA LYS A 168 6.17 19.29 2.54
C LYS A 168 6.14 18.59 3.91
N ALA A 169 5.54 17.41 4.00
CA ALA A 169 5.51 16.64 5.24
C ALA A 169 6.90 16.16 5.67
N ILE A 170 7.77 15.84 4.71
CA ILE A 170 9.18 15.50 4.98
C ILE A 170 9.93 16.72 5.49
N GLN A 171 9.79 17.88 4.82
CA GLN A 171 10.43 19.12 5.22
C GLN A 171 10.03 19.52 6.65
N PHE A 172 8.74 19.41 6.98
CA PHE A 172 8.28 19.63 8.36
C PHE A 172 8.99 18.72 9.39
N CYS A 173 9.19 17.45 9.05
CA CYS A 173 9.93 16.53 9.91
C CYS A 173 11.42 16.93 10.05
N ILE A 174 12.05 17.38 8.97
CA ILE A 174 13.42 17.90 8.97
C ILE A 174 13.51 19.11 9.92
N ASP A 175 12.64 20.10 9.73
CA ASP A 175 12.68 21.39 10.44
C ASP A 175 12.51 21.24 11.96
N ARG A 176 11.67 20.30 12.42
CA ARG A 176 11.39 20.15 13.85
C ARG A 176 12.40 19.31 14.63
N ASN A 177 12.88 18.22 14.05
CA ASN A 177 13.56 17.17 14.81
C ASN A 177 14.71 16.51 14.03
N GLY A 178 14.96 16.94 12.80
CA GLY A 178 15.73 16.14 11.84
C GLY A 178 14.96 14.89 11.39
N TYR A 179 15.30 14.38 10.20
CA TYR A 179 14.70 13.15 9.68
C TYR A 179 15.59 11.95 10.03
N GLY A 180 15.41 11.39 11.23
CA GLY A 180 16.26 10.28 11.71
C GLY A 180 17.75 10.65 11.68
N ASN A 181 18.61 9.77 11.13
CA ASN A 181 20.05 10.04 11.00
C ASN A 181 20.44 10.78 9.70
N THR A 182 19.49 11.26 8.90
CA THR A 182 19.76 11.88 7.59
C THR A 182 19.90 13.41 7.69
N HIS A 183 20.73 13.89 8.61
CA HIS A 183 20.94 15.33 8.84
C HIS A 183 21.49 16.08 7.60
N GLN A 184 21.99 15.34 6.60
CA GLN A 184 22.66 15.89 5.41
C GLN A 184 21.78 15.85 4.14
N MET A 185 20.54 15.34 4.24
CA MET A 185 19.66 15.15 3.07
C MET A 185 18.51 16.16 3.08
N ASN A 186 18.18 16.70 1.91
CA ASN A 186 17.01 17.56 1.74
C ASN A 186 15.71 16.73 1.54
N ALA A 187 14.55 17.39 1.54
CA ALA A 187 13.27 16.72 1.41
C ALA A 187 13.10 15.98 0.06
N ASP A 188 13.70 16.50 -1.02
CA ASP A 188 13.68 15.86 -2.33
C ASP A 188 14.47 14.55 -2.34
N GLU A 189 15.70 14.56 -1.82
CA GLU A 189 16.56 13.39 -1.72
C GLU A 189 15.92 12.29 -0.85
N ILE A 190 15.32 12.66 0.27
CA ILE A 190 14.63 11.71 1.16
C ILE A 190 13.41 11.11 0.45
N PHE A 191 12.62 11.94 -0.24
CA PHE A 191 11.47 11.47 -1.01
C PHE A 191 11.91 10.51 -2.13
N ASP A 192 12.96 10.85 -2.88
CA ASP A 192 13.48 10.02 -3.96
C ASP A 192 14.01 8.67 -3.44
N CYS A 193 14.77 8.68 -2.35
CA CYS A 193 15.20 7.44 -1.69
C CYS A 193 13.99 6.57 -1.29
N TRP A 194 12.98 7.19 -0.69
CA TRP A 194 11.78 6.49 -0.24
C TRP A 194 10.97 5.92 -1.42
N VAL A 195 10.75 6.70 -2.48
CA VAL A 195 10.06 6.28 -3.70
C VAL A 195 10.83 5.18 -4.41
N ASN A 196 12.15 5.17 -4.36
CA ASN A 196 12.96 4.12 -4.98
C ASN A 196 13.21 2.91 -4.07
N ASN A 197 12.67 2.89 -2.84
CA ASN A 197 12.96 1.88 -1.82
C ASN A 197 14.48 1.72 -1.53
N GLN A 198 15.23 2.81 -1.64
CA GLN A 198 16.67 2.84 -1.40
C GLN A 198 16.98 3.12 0.07
N SER A 199 18.08 2.56 0.57
CA SER A 199 18.59 2.91 1.90
C SER A 199 19.23 4.31 1.86
N PHE A 200 18.90 5.15 2.84
CA PHE A 200 19.53 6.46 2.98
C PHE A 200 21.05 6.35 3.15
N SER A 201 21.54 5.36 3.92
CA SER A 201 22.97 5.15 4.12
C SER A 201 23.70 4.85 2.81
N ALA A 202 23.14 3.97 1.99
CA ALA A 202 23.73 3.57 0.72
C ALA A 202 23.81 4.75 -0.27
N VAL A 203 22.81 5.63 -0.28
CA VAL A 203 22.83 6.84 -1.12
C VAL A 203 23.88 7.84 -0.63
N LEU A 204 24.02 8.02 0.69
CA LEU A 204 25.05 8.87 1.27
C LEU A 204 26.47 8.34 1.02
N GLU A 205 26.68 7.04 1.13
CA GLU A 205 27.95 6.38 0.81
C GLU A 205 28.32 6.55 -0.66
N LYS A 206 27.38 6.31 -1.58
CA LYS A 206 27.59 6.52 -3.02
C LYS A 206 27.97 7.97 -3.33
N ARG A 207 27.36 8.95 -2.65
CA ARG A 207 27.72 10.37 -2.78
C ARG A 207 29.15 10.64 -2.30
N LYS A 208 29.56 10.07 -1.17
CA LYS A 208 30.96 10.19 -0.69
C LYS A 208 31.95 9.63 -1.70
N GLN A 209 31.65 8.46 -2.27
CA GLN A 209 32.52 7.83 -3.27
C GLN A 209 32.65 8.67 -4.54
N LEU A 210 31.54 9.18 -5.09
CA LEU A 210 31.55 10.08 -6.25
C LEU A 210 32.35 11.36 -5.99
N ASN A 211 32.25 11.93 -4.79
CA ASN A 211 33.02 13.11 -4.42
C ASN A 211 34.54 12.82 -4.35
N ILE A 212 34.93 11.64 -3.87
CA ILE A 212 36.34 11.20 -3.85
C ILE A 212 36.86 11.02 -5.27
N GLU A 213 36.10 10.36 -6.14
CA GLU A 213 36.45 10.15 -7.56
C GLU A 213 36.63 11.48 -8.30
N PHE A 214 35.71 12.43 -8.07
CA PHE A 214 35.79 13.77 -8.65
C PHE A 214 37.02 14.54 -8.16
N ALA A 215 37.29 14.53 -6.85
CA ALA A 215 38.46 15.19 -6.27
C ALA A 215 39.78 14.60 -6.78
N ASN A 216 39.85 13.27 -6.94
CA ASN A 216 41.02 12.59 -7.50
C ASN A 216 41.22 12.95 -8.99
N THR A 217 40.14 13.04 -9.77
CA THR A 217 40.20 13.43 -11.18
C THR A 217 40.72 14.87 -11.35
N GLN A 218 40.26 15.79 -10.49
CA GLN A 218 40.74 17.17 -10.49
C GLN A 218 42.23 17.28 -10.14
N LYS A 219 42.72 16.50 -9.17
CA LYS A 219 44.15 16.45 -8.84
C LYS A 219 45.01 15.92 -9.99
N ILE A 220 44.57 14.83 -10.64
CA ILE A 220 45.28 14.28 -11.80
C ILE A 220 45.31 15.28 -12.96
N ALA A 221 44.27 16.11 -13.12
CA ALA A 221 44.21 17.16 -14.12
C ALA A 221 45.04 18.41 -13.77
N SER A 222 45.30 18.69 -12.48
CA SER A 222 46.17 19.79 -12.05
C SER A 222 47.65 19.43 -12.01
N ASP A 223 47.97 18.14 -11.91
CA ASP A 223 49.35 17.62 -11.88
C ASP A 223 49.90 17.30 -13.29
N ARG A 224 49.12 17.57 -14.35
CA ARG A 224 49.52 17.50 -15.77
C ARG A 224 49.66 18.90 -16.35
#